data_AF-A0A532AQS4-F1
#
_entry.id   AF-A0A532AQS4-F1
#
_cell.length_a   1.000
_cell.length_b   1.000
_cell.length_c   1.000
_cell.angle_alpha   90.00
_cell.angle_beta   90.00
_cell.angle_gamma   90.00
#
_symmetry.space_group_name_H-M   'P 1'
#
loop_
_entity.id
_entity.type
_entity.pdbx_description
1 polymer ?
#
loop_
_entity_poly.entity_id
_entity_poly.type
_entity_poly.pdbx_seq_one_letter_code
_entity_poly.pdbx_strand_id
1 'polypeptide(L)'
;TILFALISFAALREFVTLTHSRRSDHWVLLGMFGIVIPFQYWLVWTAWYGMFTIFIPVYCFLLMPAITALHGDTERFLERVSAQQWAVMISVYCVSHVPALLTLEVPGFEGRNLLLIAFLIITVQGSDVLQYIFGKLFGRHLLAPTVSPSKTWEGLVGGLAASSLLGA
;
A
#
# COMPACT_ATOMS: atom_id res chain seq x y z
N THR A 1 -1.97 6.43 14.59
CA THR A 1 -1.27 5.14 14.40
C THR A 1 -2.18 3.95 14.66
N ILE A 2 -2.86 3.83 15.81
CA ILE A 2 -3.73 2.68 16.15
C ILE A 2 -4.85 2.46 15.12
N LEU A 3 -5.56 3.51 14.71
CA LEU A 3 -6.61 3.41 13.68
C LEU A 3 -6.08 2.78 12.38
N PHE A 4 -4.93 3.27 11.90
CA PHE A 4 -4.29 2.75 10.69
C PHE A 4 -3.81 1.30 10.86
N ALA A 5 -3.35 0.92 12.06
CA ALA A 5 -3.00 -0.47 12.36
C ALA A 5 -4.22 -1.41 12.26
N LEU A 6 -5.38 -0.98 12.74
CA LEU A 6 -6.63 -1.72 12.59
C LEU A 6 -7.09 -1.79 11.12
N ILE A 7 -6.95 -0.71 10.36
CA ILE A 7 -7.23 -0.69 8.92
C ILE A 7 -6.29 -1.64 8.18
N SER A 8 -4.99 -1.62 8.48
CA SER A 8 -4.01 -2.55 7.91
C SER A 8 -4.33 -3.99 8.26
N PHE A 9 -4.74 -4.28 9.50
CA PHE A 9 -5.18 -5.60 9.89
C PHE A 9 -6.39 -6.07 9.08
N ALA A 10 -7.41 -5.21 8.94
CA ALA A 10 -8.61 -5.53 8.16
C ALA A 10 -8.30 -5.74 6.67
N ALA A 11 -7.52 -4.84 6.06
CA ALA A 11 -7.11 -4.94 4.66
C ALA A 11 -6.23 -6.17 4.41
N LEU A 12 -5.29 -6.47 5.32
CA LEU A 12 -4.46 -7.66 5.18
C LEU A 12 -5.29 -8.94 5.28
N ARG A 13 -6.26 -8.98 6.21
CA ARG A 13 -7.20 -10.10 6.35
C ARG A 13 -7.98 -10.33 5.07
N GLU A 14 -8.55 -9.27 4.49
CA GLU A 14 -9.30 -9.35 3.24
C GLU A 14 -8.42 -9.80 2.07
N PHE A 15 -7.20 -9.25 1.95
CA PHE A 15 -6.26 -9.64 0.91
C PHE A 15 -5.89 -11.12 1.02
N VAL A 16 -5.53 -11.59 2.22
CA VAL A 16 -5.16 -12.99 2.45
C VAL A 16 -6.31 -13.94 2.11
N THR A 17 -7.56 -13.58 2.41
CA THR A 17 -8.73 -14.40 2.06
C THR A 17 -8.94 -14.56 0.55
N LEU A 18 -8.47 -13.62 -0.27
CA LEU A 18 -8.52 -13.72 -1.73
C LEU A 18 -7.36 -14.53 -2.32
N THR A 19 -6.29 -14.73 -1.55
CA THR A 19 -5.10 -15.47 -1.98
C THR A 19 -5.16 -16.96 -1.59
N HIS A 20 -4.61 -17.83 -2.44
CA HIS A 20 -4.50 -19.26 -2.14
C HIS A 20 -3.52 -19.48 -0.98
N SER A 21 -4.06 -19.66 0.23
CA SER A 21 -3.27 -19.94 1.43
C SER A 21 -3.29 -21.43 1.77
N ARG A 22 -2.14 -22.01 2.11
CA ARG A 22 -2.03 -23.43 2.53
C ARG A 22 -1.78 -23.55 4.02
N ARG A 23 -1.95 -24.78 4.55
CA ARG A 23 -1.58 -25.09 5.94
C ARG A 23 -0.10 -24.80 6.24
N SER A 24 0.78 -24.99 5.26
CA SER A 24 2.22 -24.68 5.37
C SER A 24 2.51 -23.18 5.54
N ASP A 25 1.57 -22.29 5.19
CA ASP A 25 1.73 -20.83 5.32
C ASP A 25 1.37 -20.29 6.72
N HIS A 26 0.86 -21.13 7.63
CA HIS A 26 0.31 -20.64 8.90
C HIS A 26 1.32 -19.84 9.72
N TRP A 27 2.60 -20.24 9.72
CA TRP A 27 3.67 -19.52 10.40
C TRP A 27 3.97 -18.15 9.80
N VAL A 28 3.92 -18.05 8.47
CA VAL A 28 4.11 -16.78 7.77
C VAL A 28 2.93 -15.85 8.04
N LEU A 29 1.70 -16.36 7.96
CA LEU A 29 0.49 -15.61 8.28
C LEU A 29 0.51 -15.12 9.75
N LEU A 30 0.86 -16.00 10.69
CA LEU A 30 1.01 -15.63 12.10
C LEU A 30 2.06 -14.52 12.28
N GLY A 31 3.19 -14.61 11.57
CA GLY A 31 4.22 -13.57 11.56
C GLY A 31 3.72 -12.25 10.98
N MET A 32 2.97 -12.27 9.88
CA MET A 32 2.41 -11.07 9.25
C MET A 32 1.45 -10.33 10.19
N PHE A 33 0.51 -11.04 10.83
CA PHE A 33 -0.46 -10.41 11.74
C PHE A 33 0.12 -10.10 13.12
N GLY A 34 0.91 -11.01 13.68
CA GLY A 34 1.40 -10.94 15.05
C GLY A 34 2.71 -10.17 15.25
N ILE A 35 3.53 -10.04 14.20
CA ILE A 35 4.84 -9.37 14.29
C ILE A 35 4.90 -8.17 13.36
N VAL A 36 4.62 -8.36 12.06
CA VAL A 36 4.87 -7.32 11.05
C VAL A 36 4.01 -6.07 11.29
N ILE A 37 2.70 -6.22 11.52
CA ILE A 37 1.82 -5.09 11.82
C ILE A 37 2.25 -4.35 13.09
N PRO A 38 2.31 -4.97 14.29
CA PRO A 38 2.64 -4.23 15.50
C PRO A 38 4.04 -3.61 15.44
N PHE A 39 5.01 -4.32 14.86
CA PHE A 39 6.37 -3.78 14.73
C PHE A 39 6.43 -2.59 13.77
N GLN A 40 5.78 -2.66 12.59
CA GLN A 40 5.74 -1.54 11.66
C GLN A 40 5.11 -0.29 12.29
N TYR A 41 4.00 -0.44 13.00
CA TYR A 41 3.32 0.68 13.63
C TYR A 41 4.05 1.20 14.89
N TRP A 42 4.81 0.34 15.57
CA TRP A 42 5.73 0.75 16.62
C TRP A 42 6.88 1.60 16.04
N LEU A 43 7.47 1.20 14.91
CA LEU A 43 8.49 1.99 14.21
C LEU A 43 7.97 3.38 13.81
N VAL A 44 6.74 3.45 13.28
CA VAL A 44 6.08 4.74 12.98
C VAL A 44 5.94 5.59 14.24
N TRP A 45 5.54 4.99 15.37
CA TRP A 45 5.45 5.72 16.63
C TRP A 45 6.80 6.31 17.04
N THR A 46 7.86 5.49 17.02
CA THR A 46 9.21 5.95 17.38
C THR A 46 9.84 6.92 16.37
N ALA A 47 9.13 7.25 15.28
CA ALA A 47 9.58 8.13 14.20
C ALA A 47 10.91 7.71 13.55
N TRP A 48 11.25 6.41 13.58
CA TRP A 48 12.50 5.91 13.02
C TRP A 48 12.37 5.68 11.50
N TYR A 49 12.38 6.78 10.74
CA TYR A 49 12.09 6.79 9.30
C TYR A 49 12.92 5.78 8.48
N GLY A 50 14.22 5.68 8.76
CA GLY A 50 15.11 4.75 8.07
C GLY A 50 14.67 3.30 8.23
N MET A 51 14.40 2.86 9.46
CA MET A 51 13.98 1.49 9.75
C MET A 51 12.58 1.19 9.21
N PHE A 52 11.65 2.11 9.42
CA PHE A 52 10.27 2.01 8.91
C PHE A 52 10.19 1.77 7.40
N THR A 53 11.03 2.49 6.63
CA THR A 53 11.05 2.42 5.16
C THR A 53 11.66 1.11 4.65
N ILE A 54 12.64 0.54 5.35
CA ILE A 54 13.33 -0.68 4.91
C ILE A 54 12.73 -1.96 5.49
N PHE A 55 12.00 -1.90 6.62
CA PHE A 55 11.54 -3.07 7.34
C PHE A 55 10.76 -4.05 6.46
N ILE A 56 9.71 -3.57 5.77
CA ILE A 56 8.89 -4.44 4.92
C ILE A 56 9.63 -4.80 3.61
N PRO A 57 10.12 -3.83 2.80
CA PRO A 57 10.66 -4.14 1.48
C PRO A 57 11.98 -4.92 1.49
N VAL A 58 12.75 -4.86 2.59
CA VAL A 58 14.02 -5.57 2.72
C VAL A 58 13.87 -6.77 3.65
N TYR A 59 13.52 -6.55 4.92
CA TYR A 59 13.54 -7.63 5.91
C TYR A 59 12.37 -8.59 5.74
N CYS A 60 11.13 -8.10 5.65
CA CYS A 60 9.98 -9.00 5.46
C CYS A 60 10.06 -9.72 4.11
N PHE A 61 10.44 -9.00 3.04
CA PHE A 61 10.60 -9.59 1.72
C PHE A 61 11.70 -10.66 1.67
N LEU A 62 12.74 -10.57 2.49
CA LEU A 62 13.77 -11.61 2.59
C LEU A 62 13.33 -12.78 3.49
N LEU A 63 12.75 -12.48 4.66
CA LEU A 63 12.42 -13.46 5.68
C LEU A 63 11.23 -14.34 5.31
N MET A 64 10.18 -13.77 4.69
CA MET A 64 8.98 -14.54 4.33
C MET A 64 9.29 -15.71 3.36
N PRO A 65 9.97 -15.50 2.21
CA PRO A 65 10.39 -16.61 1.35
C PRO A 65 11.30 -17.60 2.08
N ALA A 66 12.22 -17.13 2.93
CA ALA A 66 13.14 -17.99 3.66
C ALA A 66 12.37 -18.93 4.61
N ILE A 67 11.40 -18.40 5.36
CA ILE A 67 10.54 -19.20 6.25
C ILE A 67 9.70 -20.19 5.43
N THR A 68 9.10 -19.76 4.33
CA THR A 68 8.33 -20.65 3.45
C THR A 68 9.20 -21.76 2.85
N ALA A 69 10.44 -21.45 2.46
CA ALA A 69 11.40 -22.41 1.90
C ALA A 69 11.87 -23.43 2.94
N LEU A 70 12.10 -23.01 4.19
CA LEU A 70 12.48 -23.91 5.29
C LEU A 70 11.39 -24.93 5.64
N HIS A 71 10.13 -24.63 5.34
CA HIS A 71 9.02 -25.59 5.50
C HIS A 71 8.96 -26.65 4.39
N GLY A 72 9.80 -26.54 3.35
CA GLY A 72 9.98 -27.57 2.32
C GLY A 72 8.82 -27.73 1.33
N ASP A 73 7.81 -26.86 1.38
CA ASP A 73 6.68 -26.91 0.45
C ASP A 73 6.96 -26.06 -0.79
N THR A 74 7.26 -26.73 -1.90
CA THR A 74 7.61 -26.08 -3.18
C THR A 74 6.39 -25.82 -4.06
N GLU A 75 5.20 -26.26 -3.67
CA GLU A 75 4.03 -26.15 -4.54
C GLU A 75 3.55 -24.70 -4.63
N ARG A 76 3.51 -24.19 -5.87
CA ARG A 76 3.18 -22.78 -6.18
C ARG A 76 3.99 -21.80 -5.33
N PHE A 77 5.22 -22.17 -4.96
CA PHE A 77 6.07 -21.42 -4.04
C PHE A 77 6.20 -19.95 -4.44
N LEU A 78 6.57 -19.69 -5.69
CA LEU A 78 6.75 -18.33 -6.20
C LEU A 78 5.46 -17.51 -6.11
N GLU A 79 4.31 -18.10 -6.45
CA GLU A 79 3.02 -17.43 -6.41
C GLU A 79 2.62 -17.07 -4.97
N ARG A 80 2.77 -18.01 -4.03
CA ARG A 80 2.43 -17.80 -2.60
C ARG A 80 3.32 -16.75 -1.96
N VAL A 81 4.63 -16.85 -2.16
CA VAL A 81 5.60 -15.89 -1.64
C VAL A 81 5.34 -14.49 -2.20
N SER A 82 5.12 -14.39 -3.51
CA SER A 82 4.81 -13.10 -4.15
C SER A 82 3.50 -12.52 -3.58
N ALA A 83 2.47 -13.34 -3.44
CA ALA A 83 1.19 -12.92 -2.88
C ALA A 83 1.34 -12.41 -1.44
N GLN A 84 2.08 -13.12 -0.58
CA GLN A 84 2.36 -12.72 0.81
C GLN A 84 3.14 -11.40 0.88
N GLN A 85 4.20 -11.27 0.08
CA GLN A 85 5.01 -10.05 -0.01
C GLN A 85 4.17 -8.83 -0.43
N TRP A 86 3.39 -8.97 -1.50
CA TRP A 86 2.52 -7.90 -1.98
C TRP A 86 1.35 -7.62 -1.04
N ALA A 87 0.83 -8.62 -0.33
CA ALA A 87 -0.18 -8.45 0.70
C ALA A 87 0.32 -7.47 1.77
N VAL A 88 1.49 -7.73 2.35
CA VAL A 88 2.09 -6.86 3.37
C VAL A 88 2.44 -5.48 2.80
N MET A 89 2.98 -5.43 1.57
CA MET A 89 3.35 -4.18 0.93
C MET A 89 2.14 -3.25 0.77
N ILE A 90 1.03 -3.76 0.23
CA ILE A 90 -0.13 -2.92 -0.08
C ILE A 90 -0.93 -2.60 1.19
N SER A 91 -1.19 -3.60 2.04
CA SER A 91 -2.09 -3.44 3.19
C SER A 91 -1.41 -2.84 4.43
N VAL A 92 -0.10 -3.02 4.59
CA VAL A 92 0.63 -2.56 5.78
C VAL A 92 1.59 -1.42 5.41
N TYR A 93 2.53 -1.66 4.50
CA TYR A 93 3.56 -0.67 4.16
C TYR A 93 2.93 0.63 3.63
N CYS A 94 2.14 0.58 2.56
CA CYS A 94 1.53 1.77 1.97
C CYS A 94 0.62 2.52 2.96
N VAL A 95 -0.20 1.78 3.72
CA VAL A 95 -1.12 2.38 4.71
C VAL A 95 -0.36 3.05 5.85
N SER A 96 0.74 2.45 6.30
CA SER A 96 1.56 2.98 7.40
C SER A 96 2.30 4.28 7.07
N HIS A 97 2.45 4.63 5.78
CA HIS A 97 3.02 5.92 5.36
C HIS A 97 2.11 7.09 5.67
N VAL A 98 0.79 6.88 5.71
CA VAL A 98 -0.18 7.94 6.01
C VAL A 98 0.05 8.53 7.41
N PRO A 99 0.11 7.74 8.51
CA PRO A 99 0.45 8.27 9.81
C PRO A 99 1.92 8.71 9.93
N ALA A 100 2.84 8.18 9.11
CA ALA A 100 4.23 8.65 9.10
C ALA A 100 4.37 10.10 8.59
N LEU A 101 3.41 10.60 7.78
CA LEU A 101 3.36 12.01 7.42
C LEU A 101 3.10 12.93 8.62
N LEU A 102 2.50 12.43 9.70
CA LEU A 102 2.27 13.22 10.91
C LEU A 102 3.55 13.46 11.71
N THR A 103 4.52 12.56 11.58
CA THR A 103 5.82 12.65 12.28
C THR A 103 6.87 13.39 11.45
N LEU A 104 6.53 13.83 10.24
CA LEU A 104 7.45 14.53 9.36
C LEU A 104 7.56 16.00 9.80
N GLU A 105 8.78 16.44 10.09
CA GLU A 105 9.09 17.83 10.40
C GLU A 105 9.55 18.52 9.11
N VAL A 106 8.67 19.35 8.53
CA VAL A 106 9.00 20.15 7.36
C VAL A 106 9.34 21.57 7.82
N PRO A 107 10.57 22.07 7.54
CA PRO A 107 10.95 23.44 7.90
C PRO A 107 9.95 24.45 7.32
N GLY A 108 9.31 25.25 8.18
CA GLY A 108 8.29 26.24 7.78
C GLY A 108 6.84 25.75 7.75
N PHE A 109 6.58 24.48 8.08
CA PHE A 109 5.23 23.87 8.13
C PHE A 109 4.90 23.24 9.50
N GLU A 110 5.57 23.71 10.55
CA GLU A 110 5.38 23.20 11.91
C GLU A 110 3.92 23.29 12.38
N GLY A 111 3.40 22.17 12.91
CA GLY A 111 2.02 22.07 13.42
C GLY A 111 0.93 21.87 12.36
N ARG A 112 1.26 21.83 11.06
CA ARG A 112 0.30 21.67 9.96
C ARG A 112 0.31 20.28 9.32
N ASN A 113 0.87 19.27 9.98
CA ASN A 113 1.03 17.92 9.41
C ASN A 113 -0.31 17.25 9.06
N LEU A 114 -1.41 17.61 9.72
CA LEU A 114 -2.77 17.21 9.34
C LEU A 114 -3.17 17.71 7.95
N LEU A 115 -2.71 18.90 7.54
CA LEU A 115 -2.94 19.43 6.19
C LEU A 115 -2.20 18.63 5.13
N LEU A 116 -1.06 18.00 5.45
CA LEU A 116 -0.36 17.11 4.51
C LEU A 116 -1.17 15.84 4.22
N ILE A 117 -1.85 15.30 5.23
CA ILE A 117 -2.79 14.17 5.02
C ILE A 117 -3.99 14.63 4.20
N ALA A 118 -4.59 15.77 4.53
CA ALA A 118 -5.73 16.30 3.77
C ALA A 118 -5.35 16.56 2.31
N PHE A 119 -4.16 17.15 2.08
CA PHE A 119 -3.59 17.36 0.76
C PHE A 119 -3.40 16.04 0.01
N LEU A 120 -2.78 15.04 0.63
CA LEU A 120 -2.62 13.71 0.02
C LEU A 120 -3.97 13.13 -0.41
N ILE A 121 -4.97 13.14 0.49
CA ILE A 121 -6.29 12.59 0.22
C ILE A 121 -6.99 13.37 -0.90
N ILE A 122 -6.99 14.70 -0.84
CA ILE A 122 -7.63 15.56 -1.86
C ILE A 122 -6.97 15.37 -3.21
N THR A 123 -5.64 15.33 -3.28
CA THR A 123 -4.90 15.19 -4.54
C THR A 123 -5.13 13.80 -5.14
N VAL A 124 -5.09 12.73 -4.34
CA VAL A 124 -5.32 11.36 -4.83
C VAL A 124 -6.78 11.16 -5.25
N GLN A 125 -7.75 11.48 -4.39
CA GLN A 125 -9.17 11.33 -4.70
C GLN A 125 -9.60 12.26 -5.83
N GLY A 126 -9.09 13.50 -5.84
CA GLY A 126 -9.29 14.46 -6.92
C GLY A 126 -8.74 13.96 -8.24
N SER A 127 -7.55 13.34 -8.24
CA SER A 127 -7.00 12.70 -9.43
C SER A 127 -7.93 11.63 -9.98
N ASP A 128 -8.45 10.73 -9.14
CA ASP A 128 -9.36 9.66 -9.56
C ASP A 128 -10.67 10.20 -10.15
N VAL A 129 -11.27 11.20 -9.49
CA VAL A 129 -12.49 11.86 -9.97
C VAL A 129 -12.25 12.54 -11.32
N LEU A 130 -11.12 13.24 -11.47
CA LEU A 130 -10.79 13.93 -12.71
C LEU A 130 -10.44 12.95 -13.83
N GLN A 131 -9.71 11.88 -13.53
CA GLN A 131 -9.46 10.78 -14.47
C GLN A 131 -10.77 10.20 -15.01
N TYR A 132 -11.76 10.01 -14.12
CA TYR A 132 -13.08 9.53 -14.50
C TYR A 132 -13.83 10.55 -15.38
N ILE A 133 -13.82 11.84 -15.01
CA ILE A 133 -14.50 12.91 -15.76
C ILE A 133 -13.87 13.07 -17.15
N PHE A 134 -12.55 13.22 -17.24
CA PHE A 134 -11.83 13.35 -18.51
C PHE A 134 -11.95 12.07 -19.35
N GLY A 135 -11.90 10.91 -18.70
CA GLY A 135 -12.07 9.62 -19.37
C GLY A 135 -13.48 9.44 -19.96
N LYS A 136 -14.52 9.98 -19.31
CA LYS A 136 -15.90 9.93 -19.82
C LYS A 136 -16.19 10.99 -20.89
N LEU A 137 -15.60 12.17 -20.79
CA LEU A 137 -15.82 13.28 -21.73
C LEU A 137 -15.00 13.13 -23.02
N PHE A 138 -13.75 12.69 -22.92
CA PHE A 138 -12.79 12.68 -24.03
C PHE A 138 -12.22 11.30 -24.35
N GLY A 139 -12.61 10.27 -23.60
CA GLY A 139 -12.09 8.92 -23.75
C GLY A 139 -12.46 8.32 -25.10
N ARG A 140 -11.46 8.17 -25.97
CA ARG A 140 -11.59 7.48 -27.26
C ARG A 140 -10.75 6.22 -27.30
N HIS A 141 -9.59 6.22 -26.63
CA HIS A 141 -8.68 5.09 -26.62
C HIS A 141 -8.64 4.43 -25.25
N LEU A 142 -9.13 3.18 -25.20
CA LEU A 142 -9.03 2.35 -24.00
C LEU A 142 -7.56 2.01 -23.73
N LEU A 143 -7.14 2.21 -22.48
CA LEU A 143 -5.77 1.92 -22.02
C LEU A 143 -5.56 0.42 -21.84
N ALA A 144 -6.53 -0.27 -21.23
CA ALA A 144 -6.43 -1.69 -20.90
C ALA A 144 -7.81 -2.36 -20.95
N PRO A 145 -8.36 -2.63 -22.15
CA PRO A 145 -9.72 -3.13 -22.32
C PRO A 145 -9.98 -4.49 -21.65
N THR A 146 -8.94 -5.33 -21.52
CA THR A 146 -9.02 -6.65 -20.87
C THR A 146 -8.99 -6.59 -19.34
N VAL A 147 -8.46 -5.51 -18.75
CA VAL A 147 -8.33 -5.35 -17.28
C VAL A 147 -9.40 -4.40 -16.74
N SER A 148 -9.72 -3.33 -17.47
CA SER A 148 -10.72 -2.34 -17.08
C SER A 148 -11.38 -1.70 -18.31
N PRO A 149 -12.67 -1.97 -18.58
CA PRO A 149 -13.36 -1.46 -19.77
C PRO A 149 -13.60 0.06 -19.73
N SER A 150 -13.35 0.73 -18.60
CA SER A 150 -13.60 2.16 -18.39
C SER A 150 -12.35 3.04 -18.38
N LYS A 151 -11.13 2.47 -18.43
CA LYS A 151 -9.89 3.28 -18.36
C LYS A 151 -9.43 3.70 -19.75
N THR A 152 -9.24 5.01 -19.94
CA THR A 152 -8.82 5.61 -21.21
C THR A 152 -7.49 6.35 -21.07
N TRP A 153 -6.72 6.42 -22.16
CA TRP A 153 -5.46 7.17 -22.21
C TRP A 153 -5.68 8.66 -21.98
N GLU A 154 -6.75 9.21 -22.56
CA GLU A 154 -7.11 10.61 -22.41
C GLU A 154 -7.50 10.93 -20.95
N GLY A 155 -8.18 10.00 -20.28
CA GLY A 155 -8.47 10.09 -18.85
C GLY A 155 -7.19 10.12 -18.01
N LEU A 156 -6.23 9.23 -18.28
CA LEU A 156 -4.95 9.19 -17.57
C LEU A 156 -4.19 10.52 -17.68
N VAL A 157 -4.02 11.03 -18.90
CA VAL A 157 -3.33 12.31 -19.15
C VAL A 157 -4.06 13.48 -18.50
N GLY A 158 -5.40 13.51 -18.60
CA GLY A 158 -6.23 14.53 -17.96
C GLY A 158 -6.11 14.52 -16.44
N GLY A 159 -6.16 13.34 -15.81
CA GLY A 159 -5.98 13.20 -14.36
C GLY A 159 -4.56 13.54 -13.89
N LEU A 160 -3.52 13.23 -14.67
CA LEU A 160 -2.14 13.63 -14.37
C LEU A 160 -1.96 15.16 -14.41
N ALA A 161 -2.45 15.81 -15.45
CA ALA A 161 -2.39 17.27 -15.56
C ALA A 161 -3.18 17.94 -14.44
N ALA A 162 -4.38 17.43 -14.13
CA ALA A 162 -5.24 18.03 -13.14
C ALA A 162 -4.78 17.76 -11.70
N SER A 163 -4.20 16.60 -11.40
CA SER A 163 -3.56 16.33 -10.10
C SER A 163 -2.30 17.17 -9.90
N SER A 164 -1.52 17.41 -10.96
CA SER A 164 -0.40 18.35 -10.93
C SER A 164 -0.85 19.78 -10.62
N LEU A 165 -2.00 20.20 -11.18
CA LEU A 165 -2.62 21.50 -10.88
C LEU A 165 -3.21 21.58 -9.46
N LEU A 166 -3.80 20.50 -8.95
CA LEU A 166 -4.28 20.43 -7.56
C LEU A 166 -3.14 20.41 -6.55
N GLY A 167 -1.97 19.89 -6.97
CA GLY A 167 -0.78 19.77 -6.14
C GLY A 167 0.15 20.99 -6.14
N ALA A 168 -0.02 21.92 -7.09
CA ALA A 168 0.79 23.14 -7.25
C ALA A 168 0.24 24.30 -6.41
#